data_AF-D1C3J1-F1
#
_entry.id   AF-D1C3J1-F1
#
_cell.length_a   1.000
_cell.length_b   1.000
_cell.length_c   1.000
_cell.angle_alpha   90.00
_cell.angle_beta   90.00
_cell.angle_gamma   90.00
#
_symmetry.space_group_name_H-M   'P 1'
#
loop_
_entity.id
_entity.type
_entity.pdbx_description
1 polymer ?
#
loop_
_entity_poly.entity_id
_entity_poly.type
_entity_poly.pdbx_seq_one_letter_code
_entity_poly.pdbx_strand_id
1 'polypeptide(L)'
;MALREPVMVCDGVQGGVCVGSSTCFVTGAAPTLDSLLEAMDRWLWHHPSYTALSFSHAAETRWEPRVGLAGPEATTVYTGVLLVQTQQRKR
;
A
#
# COMPACT_ATOMS: atom_id res chain seq x y z
N MET A 1 -11.29 6.05 9.42
CA MET A 1 -9.94 6.43 8.94
C MET A 1 -9.99 6.50 7.42
N ALA A 2 -9.53 7.60 6.80
CA ALA A 2 -9.59 7.76 5.34
C ALA A 2 -8.53 6.89 4.65
N LEU A 3 -8.85 6.38 3.45
CA LEU A 3 -7.90 5.73 2.55
C LEU A 3 -6.70 6.65 2.33
N ARG A 4 -5.50 6.15 2.59
CA ARG A 4 -4.28 6.83 2.13
C ARG A 4 -3.94 6.28 0.75
N GLU A 5 -3.86 7.18 -0.23
CA GLU A 5 -3.44 6.79 -1.57
C GLU A 5 -2.07 6.10 -1.52
N PRO A 6 -1.87 5.00 -2.26
CA PRO A 6 -0.61 4.28 -2.21
C PRO A 6 0.56 5.15 -2.70
N VAL A 7 1.64 5.17 -1.92
CA VAL A 7 2.84 5.97 -2.19
C VAL A 7 3.97 5.06 -2.64
N MET A 8 4.57 5.38 -3.78
CA MET A 8 5.73 4.69 -4.33
C MET A 8 7.04 5.25 -3.74
N VAL A 9 7.96 4.35 -3.41
CA VAL A 9 9.33 4.63 -3.00
C VAL A 9 10.27 3.75 -3.83
N CYS A 10 11.16 4.37 -4.62
CA CYS A 10 12.19 3.66 -5.39
C CYS A 10 13.56 3.90 -4.72
N ASP A 11 14.45 2.90 -4.80
CA ASP A 11 15.85 3.09 -4.36
C ASP A 11 16.54 4.10 -5.29
N GLY A 12 17.08 5.19 -4.74
CA GLY A 12 17.86 6.19 -5.47
C GLY A 12 17.14 7.45 -6.01
N VAL A 13 15.85 7.69 -5.74
CA VAL A 13 15.18 8.94 -6.18
C VAL A 13 14.31 9.54 -5.07
N GLN A 14 14.69 10.71 -4.56
CA GLN A 14 13.76 11.59 -3.85
C GLN A 14 12.75 12.15 -4.85
N GLY A 15 11.49 11.68 -4.79
CA GLY A 15 10.36 12.49 -5.28
C GLY A 15 9.79 12.19 -6.67
N GLY A 16 10.08 11.08 -7.33
CA GLY A 16 9.22 10.64 -8.43
C GLY A 16 9.92 9.95 -9.59
N VAL A 17 9.29 8.85 -10.02
CA VAL A 17 9.59 8.04 -11.21
C VAL A 17 10.88 7.25 -11.10
N CYS A 18 10.72 5.93 -10.96
CA CYS A 18 11.82 4.99 -10.97
C CYS A 18 12.43 4.93 -12.38
N VAL A 19 13.71 5.29 -12.51
CA VAL A 19 14.44 5.27 -13.77
C VAL A 19 15.40 4.07 -13.78
N GLY A 20 15.22 3.13 -14.70
CA GLY A 20 16.05 1.92 -14.83
C GLY A 20 15.38 0.64 -14.34
N SER A 21 16.06 -0.52 -14.44
CA SER A 21 15.56 -1.86 -14.05
C SER A 21 15.40 -2.05 -12.53
N SER A 22 15.06 -0.99 -11.80
CA SER A 22 15.01 -0.98 -10.35
C SER A 22 13.68 -1.52 -9.82
N THR A 23 13.81 -2.34 -8.79
CA THR A 23 12.69 -2.81 -7.97
C THR A 23 12.28 -1.69 -7.02
N CYS A 24 10.97 -1.50 -6.85
CA CYS A 24 10.39 -0.37 -6.13
C CYS A 24 9.28 -0.88 -5.22
N PHE A 25 8.94 -0.11 -4.19
CA PHE A 25 7.91 -0.48 -3.22
C PHE A 25 6.77 0.53 -3.29
N VAL A 26 5.54 0.06 -3.26
CA VAL A 26 4.32 0.86 -3.16
C VAL A 26 3.69 0.56 -1.80
N THR A 27 3.44 1.57 -0.99
CA THR A 27 2.93 1.41 0.37
C THR A 27 1.55 2.04 0.50
N GLY A 28 0.66 1.44 1.29
CA GLY A 28 -0.70 1.95 1.47
C GLY A 28 -1.33 1.51 2.77
N ALA A 29 -2.42 2.16 3.16
CA ALA A 29 -3.16 1.82 4.37
C ALA A 29 -4.67 1.99 4.17
N ALA A 30 -5.45 1.05 4.73
CA ALA A 30 -6.91 1.04 4.61
C ALA A 30 -7.56 0.44 5.88
N PRO A 31 -8.85 0.74 6.14
CA PRO A 31 -9.57 0.20 7.30
C PRO A 31 -9.93 -1.29 7.17
N THR A 32 -9.92 -1.84 5.95
CA THR A 32 -10.16 -3.27 5.68
C THR A 32 -9.10 -3.81 4.73
N LEU A 33 -8.89 -5.13 4.74
CA LEU A 33 -7.99 -5.78 3.80
C LEU A 33 -8.48 -5.61 2.36
N ASP A 34 -9.79 -5.73 2.10
CA ASP A 34 -10.37 -5.58 0.77
C ASP A 34 -10.11 -4.19 0.19
N SER A 35 -10.33 -3.13 0.97
CA SER A 35 -10.05 -1.76 0.53
C SER A 35 -8.55 -1.50 0.34
N LEU A 36 -7.68 -2.21 1.05
CA LEU A 36 -6.23 -2.15 0.81
C LEU A 36 -5.88 -2.80 -0.53
N LEU A 37 -6.43 -3.98 -0.82
CA LEU A 37 -6.22 -4.70 -2.08
C LEU A 37 -6.74 -3.89 -3.27
N GLU A 38 -7.95 -3.35 -3.18
CA GLU A 38 -8.52 -2.48 -4.21
C GLU A 38 -7.65 -1.24 -4.49
N ALA A 39 -7.04 -0.66 -3.45
CA ALA A 39 -6.13 0.47 -3.62
C ALA A 39 -4.84 0.06 -4.36
N MET A 40 -4.29 -1.13 -4.06
CA MET A 40 -3.09 -1.65 -4.74
C MET A 40 -3.37 -2.02 -6.19
N ASP A 41 -4.49 -2.68 -6.47
CA ASP A 41 -4.91 -3.03 -7.83
C ASP A 41 -5.19 -1.79 -8.67
N ARG A 42 -5.88 -0.80 -8.08
CA ARG A 42 -6.08 0.50 -8.73
C ARG A 42 -4.76 1.17 -9.03
N TRP A 43 -3.79 1.13 -8.11
CA TRP A 43 -2.48 1.71 -8.35
C TRP A 43 -1.79 1.03 -9.55
N LEU A 44 -1.78 -0.31 -9.62
CA LEU A 44 -1.22 -1.06 -10.75
C LEU A 44 -1.90 -0.70 -12.08
N TRP A 45 -3.22 -0.55 -12.08
CA TRP A 45 -3.99 -0.13 -13.26
C TRP A 45 -3.55 1.23 -13.80
N HIS A 46 -3.24 2.19 -12.93
CA HIS A 46 -2.77 3.52 -13.33
C HIS A 46 -1.27 3.55 -13.70
N HIS A 47 -0.53 2.47 -13.41
CA HIS A 47 0.92 2.38 -13.62
C HIS A 47 1.30 1.14 -14.45
N PRO A 48 0.83 1.03 -15.71
CA PRO A 48 0.99 -0.17 -16.55
C PRO A 48 2.45 -0.48 -16.94
N SER A 49 3.38 0.45 -16.73
CA SER A 49 4.81 0.23 -16.91
C SER A 49 5.45 -0.59 -15.78
N TYR A 50 4.71 -0.91 -14.72
CA TYR A 50 5.16 -1.67 -13.58
C TYR A 50 4.44 -3.02 -13.49
N THR A 51 5.14 -4.04 -13.03
CA THR A 51 4.60 -5.37 -12.76
C THR A 51 4.76 -5.68 -11.28
N ALA A 52 3.70 -6.19 -10.65
CA ALA A 52 3.75 -6.67 -9.28
C ALA A 52 4.64 -7.92 -9.19
N LEU A 53 5.55 -7.91 -8.23
CA LEU A 53 6.43 -9.05 -7.92
C LEU A 53 5.96 -9.78 -6.67
N SER A 54 5.60 -9.03 -5.62
CA SER A 54 5.09 -9.59 -4.37
C SER A 54 4.26 -8.56 -3.62
N PHE A 55 3.36 -9.04 -2.77
CA PHE A 55 2.57 -8.22 -1.87
C PHE A 55 2.69 -8.76 -0.45
N SER A 56 2.86 -7.87 0.52
CA SER A 56 2.88 -8.18 1.94
C SER A 56 2.02 -7.17 2.69
N HIS A 57 1.37 -7.60 3.77
CA HIS A 57 0.55 -6.71 4.57
C HIS A 57 0.66 -7.03 6.07
N ALA A 58 0.30 -6.07 6.89
CA ALA A 58 0.18 -6.19 8.33
C ALA A 58 -1.15 -5.55 8.80
N ALA A 59 -1.68 -6.05 9.91
CA ALA A 59 -2.86 -5.49 10.56
C ALA A 59 -2.49 -5.03 11.97
N GLU A 60 -2.83 -3.79 12.30
CA GLU A 60 -2.68 -3.24 13.64
C GLU A 60 -4.08 -2.98 14.22
N THR A 61 -4.41 -3.60 15.35
CA THR A 61 -5.66 -3.37 16.07
C THR A 61 -5.38 -2.54 17.31
N ARG A 62 -6.03 -1.38 17.42
CA ARG A 62 -6.03 -0.55 18.62
C ARG A 62 -7.36 -0.66 19.34
N TRP A 63 -7.30 -0.78 20.66
CA TRP A 63 -8.47 -0.78 21.53
C TRP A 63 -8.63 0.59 22.14
N GLU A 64 -9.65 1.33 21.72
CA GLU A 64 -9.92 2.64 22.29
C GLU A 64 -10.92 2.50 23.44
N PRO A 65 -10.60 3.07 24.63
CA PRO A 65 -11.53 3.08 25.74
C PRO A 65 -12.74 3.92 25.38
N ARG A 66 -13.94 3.33 25.49
CA ARG A 66 -15.19 4.06 25.32
C ARG A 66 -15.61 4.73 26.64
N VAL A 67 -16.37 5.81 26.52
CA VAL A 67 -16.96 6.50 27.67
C VAL A 67 -18.25 5.79 28.10
N GLY A 68 -18.41 5.48 29.39
CA GLY A 68 -19.61 4.85 29.94
C GLY A 68 -19.50 3.33 30.10
N LEU A 69 -20.65 2.61 30.04
CA LEU A 69 -20.73 1.15 30.24
C LEU A 69 -20.41 0.33 28.98
N ALA A 70 -20.12 0.99 27.85
CA ALA A 70 -19.73 0.29 26.63
C ALA A 70 -18.29 -0.25 26.79
N GLY A 71 -18.07 -1.51 26.42
CA GLY A 71 -16.73 -2.09 26.32
C GLY A 71 -15.85 -1.34 25.31
N PRO A 72 -14.53 -1.57 25.34
CA PRO A 72 -13.60 -0.92 24.41
C PRO A 72 -13.93 -1.28 22.96
N GLU A 73 -13.69 -0.32 22.05
CA GLU A 73 -13.90 -0.51 20.62
C GLU A 73 -12.57 -0.81 19.92
N ALA A 74 -12.57 -1.85 19.09
CA ALA A 74 -11.42 -2.19 18.27
C ALA A 74 -11.45 -1.40 16.96
N THR A 75 -10.40 -0.64 16.69
CA THR A 75 -10.12 -0.07 15.38
C THR A 75 -8.93 -0.80 14.76
N THR A 76 -9.14 -1.44 13.61
CA THR A 76 -8.08 -2.14 12.87
C THR A 76 -7.66 -1.31 11.67
N VAL A 77 -6.35 -1.25 11.42
CA VAL A 77 -5.73 -0.66 10.23
C VAL A 77 -4.91 -1.71 9.53
N TYR A 78 -5.15 -1.87 8.24
CA TYR A 78 -4.34 -2.71 7.36
C TYR A 78 -3.32 -1.84 6.64
N THR A 79 -2.05 -2.24 6.65
CA THR A 79 -0.96 -1.62 5.91
C THR A 79 -0.39 -2.62 4.91
N GLY A 80 -0.07 -2.17 3.71
CA GLY A 80 0.43 -3.02 2.63
C GLY A 80 1.71 -2.47 2.02
N VAL A 81 2.57 -3.38 1.56
CA VAL A 81 3.75 -3.11 0.75
C VAL A 81 3.67 -3.99 -0.49
N LEU A 82 3.60 -3.36 -1.65
CA LEU A 82 3.61 -3.99 -2.96
C LEU A 82 4.97 -3.77 -3.61
N LEU A 83 5.70 -4.85 -3.83
CA LEU A 83 6.95 -4.85 -4.60
C LEU A 83 6.62 -4.82 -6.08
N VAL A 84 7.17 -3.85 -6.80
CA VAL A 84 6.97 -3.71 -8.25
C VAL A 84 8.30 -3.57 -8.98
N GLN A 85 8.32 -3.93 -10.26
CA GLN A 85 9.47 -3.72 -11.14
C GLN A 85 9.00 -3.10 -12.44
N THR A 86 9.81 -2.19 -13.01
CA THR A 86 9.51 -1.64 -14.32
C THR A 86 9.70 -2.68 -15.43
N GLN A 87 8.77 -2.72 -16.38
CA GLN A 87 8.95 -3.48 -17.61
C GLN A 87 9.91 -2.73 -18.53
N GLN A 88 11.18 -3.14 -18.58
CA GLN A 88 12.01 -2.76 -19.72
C GLN A 88 11.52 -3.49 -20.96
N ARG A 89 10.90 -2.76 -21.90
CA ARG A 89 10.70 -3.28 -23.26
C ARG A 89 12.09 -3.57 -23.83
N LYS A 90 12.46 -4.85 -23.91
CA LYS A 90 13.54 -5.27 -24.81
C LYS A 90 13.12 -4.82 -26.22
N ARG A 91 13.83 -3.83 -26.76
CA ARG A 91 13.77 -3.49 -28.18
C ARG A 91 14.50 -4.55 -28.99
#